data_AF-A0A366M4D9-F1
#
_entry.id   AF-A0A366M4D9-F1
#
_cell.length_a   1.000
_cell.length_b   1.000
_cell.length_c   1.000
_cell.angle_alpha   90.00
_cell.angle_beta   90.00
_cell.angle_gamma   90.00
#
_symmetry.space_group_name_H-M   'P 1'
#
loop_
_entity.id
_entity.type
_entity.pdbx_description
1 polymer ?
#
loop_
_entity_poly.entity_id
_entity_poly.type
_entity_poly.pdbx_seq_one_letter_code
_entity_poly.pdbx_strand_id
1 'polypeptide(L)'
;MRGLLCEGAVAGEKFSLIHAEEANFGLPMMCRLLGVSRSGYYEWRDRPMSAGKRRREDLKPLIEEVFAESGRTYGYRRVHAALGRMGIEVDDELVRALMRDLGLTPVQVKRRRGLTSRTRRPARSRTGGPRLHR
;
A
#
# COMPACT_ATOMS: atom_id res chain seq x y z
N MET A 1 14.95 12.53 40.08
CA MET A 1 14.98 13.89 39.47
C MET A 1 14.84 13.75 37.96
N ARG A 2 13.74 14.26 37.40
CA ARG A 2 13.48 14.33 35.95
C ARG A 2 13.94 15.72 35.47
N GLY A 3 14.95 15.80 34.60
CA GLY A 3 15.22 16.98 33.77
C GLY A 3 15.08 16.54 32.31
N LEU A 4 14.03 16.92 31.57
CA LEU A 4 13.73 18.22 30.93
C LEU A 4 14.83 18.67 29.95
N LEU A 5 14.51 18.43 28.67
CA LEU A 5 14.70 19.31 27.51
C LEU A 5 16.14 19.66 27.10
N CYS A 6 16.57 19.07 25.98
CA CYS A 6 17.28 19.84 24.98
C CYS A 6 16.27 20.12 23.87
N GLU A 7 15.98 21.40 23.68
CA GLU A 7 15.14 21.93 22.61
C GLU A 7 15.66 21.47 21.24
N GLY A 8 14.77 20.89 20.43
CA GLY A 8 14.98 20.80 18.98
C GLY A 8 14.95 19.40 18.34
N ALA A 9 15.28 18.32 19.06
CA ALA A 9 15.25 16.97 18.47
C ALA A 9 14.50 16.00 19.39
N VAL A 10 13.52 15.26 18.84
CA VAL A 10 12.84 14.20 19.59
C VAL A 10 13.88 13.15 19.99
N ALA A 11 13.79 12.59 21.20
CA ALA A 11 14.78 11.63 21.71
C ALA A 11 15.09 10.49 20.73
N GLY A 12 14.11 10.09 19.89
CA GLY A 12 14.28 9.12 18.82
C GLY A 12 15.22 9.54 17.69
N GLU A 13 15.28 10.81 17.30
CA GLU A 13 16.22 11.31 16.27
C GLU A 13 17.66 11.24 16.77
N LYS A 14 17.88 11.60 18.04
CA LYS A 14 19.20 11.50 18.68
C LYS A 14 19.67 10.05 18.73
N PHE A 15 18.79 9.12 19.10
CA PHE A 15 19.12 7.70 19.11
C PHE A 15 19.36 7.13 17.69
N SER A 16 18.61 7.60 16.69
CA SER A 16 18.82 7.24 15.28
C SER A 16 20.19 7.69 14.78
N LEU A 17 20.62 8.91 15.12
CA LEU A 17 21.96 9.40 14.80
C LEU A 17 23.03 8.58 15.51
N ILE A 18 22.79 8.21 16.78
CA ILE A 18 23.73 7.37 17.52
C ILE A 18 23.89 6.01 16.84
N HIS A 19 22.79 5.40 16.42
CA HIS A 19 22.82 4.10 15.76
C HIS A 19 23.51 4.15 14.40
N ALA A 20 23.31 5.22 13.62
CA ALA A 20 23.96 5.39 12.31
C ALA A 20 25.49 5.54 12.43
N GLU A 21 25.97 6.15 13.51
CA GLU A 21 27.38 6.51 13.70
C GLU A 21 28.13 5.62 14.72
N GLU A 22 27.49 4.57 15.25
CA GLU A 22 28.08 3.72 16.29
C GLU A 22 29.32 2.94 15.83
N ALA A 23 29.51 2.79 14.51
CA ALA A 23 30.69 2.19 13.91
C ALA A 23 31.89 3.16 13.83
N ASN A 24 31.64 4.47 13.83
CA ASN A 24 32.66 5.51 13.65
C ASN A 24 33.06 6.16 14.97
N PHE A 25 32.14 6.24 15.94
CA PHE A 25 32.35 6.94 17.21
C PHE A 25 31.93 6.11 18.40
N GLY A 26 32.60 6.32 19.53
CA GLY A 26 32.27 5.64 20.78
C GLY A 26 30.92 6.09 21.35
N LEU A 27 30.01 5.13 21.57
CA LEU A 27 28.69 5.36 22.19
C LEU A 27 28.72 6.24 23.46
N PRO A 28 29.67 6.09 24.41
CA PRO A 28 29.75 6.98 25.57
C PRO A 28 29.99 8.46 25.23
N MET A 29 30.75 8.75 24.16
CA MET A 29 31.02 10.11 23.71
C MET A 29 29.76 10.73 23.11
N MET A 30 29.07 9.98 22.25
CA MET A 30 27.88 10.47 21.56
C MET A 30 26.70 10.67 22.50
N CYS A 31 26.51 9.77 23.48
CA CYS A 31 25.50 9.96 24.53
C CYS A 31 25.73 11.24 25.33
N ARG A 32 27.00 11.57 25.66
CA ARG A 32 27.35 12.83 26.34
C ARG A 32 27.09 14.04 25.45
N LEU A 33 27.52 13.97 24.18
CA LEU A 33 27.37 15.06 23.21
C LEU A 33 25.90 15.41 22.97
N LEU A 34 25.03 14.39 22.88
CA LEU A 34 23.62 14.54 22.57
C LEU A 34 22.71 14.69 23.80
N GLY A 35 23.28 14.57 25.01
CA GLY A 35 22.55 14.69 26.26
C GLY A 35 21.54 13.55 26.49
N VAL A 36 21.86 12.32 26.07
CA VAL A 36 20.98 11.15 26.23
C VAL A 36 21.62 10.06 27.08
N SER A 37 20.82 9.22 27.72
CA SER A 37 21.33 8.10 28.51
C SER A 37 21.65 6.88 27.63
N ARG A 38 22.69 6.14 28.02
CA ARG A 38 23.03 4.85 27.38
C ARG A 38 21.90 3.82 27.53
N SER A 39 21.24 3.78 28.70
CA SER A 39 20.09 2.91 28.93
C SER A 39 18.93 3.25 28.00
N GLY A 40 18.65 4.53 27.77
CA GLY A 40 17.61 4.97 26.83
C GLY A 40 17.93 4.61 25.39
N TYR A 41 19.21 4.62 24.99
CA TYR A 41 19.63 4.14 23.67
C TYR A 41 19.35 2.64 23.50
N TYR A 42 19.74 1.81 24.46
CA TYR A 42 19.47 0.37 24.39
C TYR A 42 17.97 0.07 24.45
N GLU A 43 17.20 0.75 25.29
CA GLU A 43 15.75 0.62 25.32
C GLU A 43 15.09 1.02 23.99
N TRP A 44 15.61 2.05 23.32
CA TRP A 44 15.12 2.48 22.01
C TRP A 44 15.52 1.48 20.91
N ARG A 45 16.77 1.01 20.92
CA ARG A 45 17.33 0.08 19.92
C ARG A 45 16.68 -1.29 20.03
N ASP A 46 16.53 -1.78 21.25
CA ASP A 46 16.00 -3.11 21.55
C ASP A 46 14.47 -3.07 21.71
N ARG A 47 13.83 -1.92 21.44
CA ARG A 47 12.39 -1.77 21.56
C ARG A 47 11.70 -2.75 20.61
N PRO A 48 10.93 -3.73 21.13
CA PRO A 48 10.21 -4.64 20.26
C PRO A 48 9.19 -3.86 19.44
N MET A 49 9.00 -4.27 18.19
CA MET A 49 7.90 -3.76 17.38
C MET A 49 6.59 -3.96 18.14
N SER A 50 5.76 -2.92 18.22
CA SER A 50 4.44 -3.06 18.85
C SER A 50 3.65 -4.18 18.14
N ALA A 51 2.79 -4.88 18.88
CA ALA A 51 1.98 -5.97 18.33
C ALA A 51 1.20 -5.54 17.08
N GLY A 52 0.72 -4.28 17.05
CA GLY A 52 0.06 -3.70 15.88
C GLY A 52 0.99 -3.49 14.69
N LYS A 53 2.23 -3.03 14.91
CA LYS A 53 3.22 -2.88 13.82
C LYS A 53 3.64 -4.27 13.30
N ARG A 54 3.80 -5.25 14.18
CA ARG A 54 4.10 -6.62 13.78
C ARG A 54 3.00 -7.22 12.92
N ARG A 55 1.74 -7.13 13.36
CA ARG A 55 0.58 -7.60 12.58
C ARG A 55 0.50 -6.94 11.19
N ARG A 56 0.83 -5.66 11.08
CA ARG A 56 0.90 -4.98 9.77
C ARG A 56 2.02 -5.53 8.89
N GLU A 57 3.19 -5.81 9.47
CA GLU A 57 4.30 -6.40 8.74
C GLU A 57 3.96 -7.82 8.26
N ASP A 58 3.26 -8.61 9.08
CA ASP A 58 2.81 -9.95 8.73
C ASP A 58 1.71 -9.93 7.64
N LEU A 59 0.93 -8.84 7.53
CA LEU A 59 -0.10 -8.67 6.48
C LEU A 59 0.46 -8.30 5.11
N LYS A 60 1.61 -7.62 5.05
CA LYS A 60 2.24 -7.22 3.78
C LYS A 60 2.46 -8.39 2.81
N PRO A 61 3.13 -9.50 3.19
CA PRO A 61 3.37 -10.60 2.27
C PRO A 61 2.08 -11.25 1.77
N LEU A 62 1.05 -11.34 2.62
CA LEU A 62 -0.26 -11.89 2.24
C LEU A 62 -0.95 -11.01 1.18
N ILE A 63 -0.86 -9.68 1.34
CA ILE A 63 -1.38 -8.72 0.36
C ILE A 63 -0.64 -8.85 -0.97
N GLU A 64 0.69 -8.99 -0.95
CA GLU A 64 1.51 -9.19 -2.15
C GLU A 64 1.16 -10.48 -2.88
N GLU A 65 1.01 -11.58 -2.15
CA GLU A 65 0.65 -12.89 -2.69
C GLU A 65 -0.71 -12.84 -3.41
N VAL A 66 -1.73 -12.35 -2.72
CA VAL A 66 -3.08 -12.18 -3.30
C VAL A 66 -3.06 -11.26 -4.51
N PHE A 67 -2.28 -10.18 -4.46
CA PHE A 67 -2.16 -9.24 -5.57
C PHE A 67 -1.46 -9.89 -6.78
N ALA A 68 -0.40 -10.67 -6.55
CA ALA A 68 0.34 -11.38 -7.59
C ALA A 68 -0.52 -12.49 -8.22
N GLU A 69 -1.22 -13.30 -7.42
CA GLU A 69 -2.12 -14.36 -7.89
C GLU A 69 -3.25 -13.81 -8.76
N SER A 70 -3.73 -12.59 -8.45
CA SER A 70 -4.74 -11.90 -9.27
C SER A 70 -4.23 -11.34 -10.61
N GLY A 71 -2.97 -11.60 -10.97
CA GLY A 71 -2.32 -11.00 -12.14
C GLY A 71 -2.22 -9.48 -12.04
N ARG A 72 -2.03 -8.95 -10.82
CA ARG A 72 -1.90 -7.51 -10.53
C ARG A 72 -3.11 -6.67 -10.94
N THR A 73 -4.29 -7.29 -11.09
CA THR A 73 -5.52 -6.60 -11.53
C THR A 73 -6.38 -6.14 -10.34
N TYR A 74 -6.20 -6.75 -9.17
CA TYR A 74 -7.01 -6.43 -8.00
C TYR A 74 -6.57 -5.13 -7.32
N GLY A 75 -7.54 -4.24 -7.09
CA GLY A 75 -7.39 -3.13 -6.16
C GLY A 75 -7.72 -3.54 -4.73
N TYR A 76 -7.47 -2.62 -3.79
CA TYR A 76 -7.57 -2.86 -2.35
C TYR A 76 -8.88 -3.51 -1.89
N ARG A 77 -10.03 -3.12 -2.48
CA ARG A 77 -11.33 -3.74 -2.16
C ARG A 77 -11.40 -5.24 -2.50
N ARG A 78 -10.80 -5.64 -3.63
CA ARG A 78 -10.80 -7.04 -4.07
C ARG A 78 -9.76 -7.86 -3.32
N VAL A 79 -8.63 -7.24 -2.97
CA VAL A 79 -7.62 -7.84 -2.07
C VAL A 79 -8.22 -8.06 -0.68
N HIS A 80 -8.89 -7.06 -0.10
CA HIS A 80 -9.61 -7.16 1.17
C HIS A 80 -10.62 -8.32 1.17
N ALA A 81 -11.45 -8.42 0.13
CA ALA A 81 -12.39 -9.52 -0.01
C ALA A 81 -11.73 -10.89 -0.21
N ALA A 82 -10.51 -10.96 -0.76
CA ALA A 82 -9.74 -12.19 -0.85
C ALA A 82 -9.14 -12.59 0.52
N LEU A 83 -8.58 -11.64 1.25
CA LEU A 83 -8.11 -11.85 2.63
C LEU A 83 -9.25 -12.33 3.55
N GLY A 84 -10.44 -11.74 3.43
CA GLY A 84 -11.62 -12.20 4.16
C GLY A 84 -12.02 -13.64 3.82
N ARG A 85 -11.89 -14.06 2.56
CA ARG A 85 -12.12 -15.47 2.15
C ARG A 85 -11.07 -16.44 2.69
N MET A 86 -9.87 -15.95 3.02
CA MET A 86 -8.82 -16.70 3.71
C MET A 86 -8.99 -16.69 5.24
N GLY A 87 -10.06 -16.07 5.75
CA GLY A 87 -10.34 -15.95 7.19
C GLY A 87 -9.56 -14.84 7.90
N ILE A 88 -8.94 -13.93 7.15
CA ILE A 88 -8.15 -12.82 7.71
C ILE A 88 -9.03 -11.59 7.83
N GLU A 89 -9.41 -11.25 9.07
CA GLU A 89 -10.16 -10.03 9.36
C GLU A 89 -9.22 -8.82 9.47
N VAL A 90 -9.39 -7.90 8.54
CA VAL A 90 -8.66 -6.63 8.45
C VAL A 90 -9.59 -5.53 7.96
N ASP A 91 -9.29 -4.30 8.35
CA ASP A 91 -9.96 -3.10 7.85
C ASP A 91 -9.55 -2.81 6.40
N ASP A 92 -10.50 -2.36 5.57
CA ASP A 92 -10.23 -2.13 4.14
C ASP A 92 -9.33 -0.91 3.89
N GLU A 93 -9.39 0.12 4.75
CA GLU A 93 -8.48 1.26 4.69
C GLU A 93 -7.07 0.86 5.15
N LEU A 94 -6.94 -0.08 6.09
CA LEU A 94 -5.64 -0.68 6.41
C LEU A 94 -5.03 -1.39 5.20
N VAL A 95 -5.81 -2.22 4.49
CA VAL A 95 -5.34 -2.88 3.25
C VAL A 95 -4.93 -1.84 2.21
N ARG A 96 -5.71 -0.76 2.07
CA ARG A 96 -5.40 0.34 1.16
C ARG A 96 -4.08 1.03 1.51
N ALA A 97 -3.85 1.34 2.79
CA ALA A 97 -2.63 1.95 3.26
C ALA A 97 -1.42 1.03 3.00
N LEU A 98 -1.53 -0.26 3.34
CA LEU A 98 -0.45 -1.22 3.09
C LEU A 98 -0.16 -1.40 1.60
N MET A 99 -1.17 -1.47 0.74
CA MET A 99 -0.95 -1.51 -0.71
C MET A 99 -0.24 -0.26 -1.23
N ARG A 100 -0.51 0.92 -0.67
CA ARG A 100 0.20 2.17 -1.01
C ARG A 100 1.65 2.12 -0.55
N ASP A 101 1.90 1.69 0.69
CA ASP A 101 3.25 1.54 1.26
C ASP A 101 4.10 0.57 0.44
N LEU A 102 3.48 -0.48 -0.11
CA LEU A 102 4.12 -1.48 -0.98
C LEU A 102 4.18 -1.07 -2.47
N GLY A 103 3.60 0.08 -2.85
CA GLY A 103 3.56 0.53 -4.25
C GLY A 103 2.70 -0.34 -5.17
N LEU A 104 1.78 -1.14 -4.63
CA LEU A 104 0.93 -2.06 -5.39
C LEU A 104 -0.20 -1.31 -6.09
N THR A 105 0.04 -0.96 -7.35
CA THR A 105 -0.95 -0.30 -8.21
C THR A 105 -1.58 -1.31 -9.17
N PRO A 106 -2.92 -1.46 -9.17
CA PRO A 106 -3.61 -2.40 -10.06
C PRO A 106 -3.47 -1.99 -11.52
N VAL A 107 -3.16 -2.96 -12.38
CA VAL A 107 -3.08 -2.76 -13.84
C VAL A 107 -4.48 -2.47 -14.37
N GLN A 108 -4.69 -1.24 -14.85
CA GLN A 108 -5.93 -0.85 -15.52
C GLN A 108 -5.89 -1.33 -16.97
N VAL A 109 -6.55 -2.45 -17.27
CA VAL A 109 -6.70 -2.89 -18.66
C VAL A 109 -7.66 -1.93 -19.36
N LYS A 110 -7.12 -1.08 -20.25
CA LYS A 110 -7.92 -0.16 -21.07
C LYS A 110 -8.93 -1.00 -21.87
N ARG A 111 -10.21 -0.83 -21.57
CA ARG A 111 -11.30 -1.50 -22.28
C ARG A 111 -11.23 -1.11 -23.76
N ARG A 112 -10.93 -2.07 -24.64
CA ARG A 112 -10.95 -1.84 -26.10
C ARG A 112 -12.37 -1.45 -26.47
N ARG A 113 -12.57 -0.21 -26.91
CA ARG A 113 -13.83 0.21 -27.53
C ARG A 113 -13.91 -0.58 -28.84
N GLY A 114 -14.79 -1.58 -28.88
CA GLY A 114 -15.04 -2.34 -30.10
C GLY A 114 -15.42 -1.37 -31.22
N LEU A 115 -14.74 -1.46 -32.36
CA LEU A 115 -15.19 -0.81 -33.59
C LEU A 115 -16.45 -1.56 -34.03
N THR A 116 -17.61 -1.19 -33.50
CA THR A 116 -18.87 -1.54 -34.12
C THR A 116 -18.93 -0.76 -35.42
N SER A 117 -18.41 -1.34 -36.51
CA SER A 117 -18.83 -0.89 -37.83
C SER A 117 -20.34 -1.09 -37.87
N ARG A 118 -21.09 0.01 -37.85
CA ARG A 118 -22.49 -0.02 -38.24
C ARG A 118 -22.50 -0.44 -39.70
N THR A 119 -22.57 -1.74 -39.97
CA THR A 119 -22.91 -2.24 -41.31
C THR A 119 -24.27 -1.64 -41.63
N ARG A 120 -24.25 -0.61 -42.48
CA ARG A 120 -25.42 0.13 -42.90
C ARG A 120 -26.23 -0.81 -43.79
N ARG A 121 -27.19 -1.52 -43.19
CA ARG A 121 -28.09 -2.46 -43.88
C ARG A 121 -28.74 -1.71 -45.06
N PRO A 122 -28.58 -2.16 -46.32
CA PRO A 122 -29.13 -1.45 -47.46
C PRO A 122 -30.67 -1.43 -47.36
N ALA A 123 -31.26 -0.27 -47.69
CA ALA A 123 -32.70 -0.09 -47.67
C ALA A 123 -33.35 -1.05 -48.68
N ARG A 124 -34.37 -1.81 -48.23
CA ARG A 124 -35.19 -2.62 -49.14
C ARG A 124 -35.94 -1.68 -50.07
N SER A 125 -35.66 -1.75 -51.37
CA SER A 125 -36.44 -1.08 -52.40
C SER A 125 -37.88 -1.63 -52.35
N ARG A 126 -38.84 -0.76 -52.07
CA ARG A 126 -40.27 -1.07 -52.16
C ARG A 126 -40.67 -0.96 -53.63
N THR A 127 -40.56 -2.04 -54.39
CA THR A 127 -41.16 -2.09 -55.72
C THR A 127 -42.66 -2.26 -55.55
N GLY A 128 -43.40 -1.15 -55.57
CA GLY A 128 -44.87 -1.15 -55.67
C GLY A 128 -45.27 -1.29 -57.14
N GLY A 129 -45.92 -2.40 -57.49
CA GLY A 129 -46.53 -2.57 -58.80
C GLY A 129 -47.83 -1.77 -58.94
N PRO A 130 -48.22 -1.33 -60.15
CA PRO A 130 -49.53 -0.70 -60.35
C PRO A 130 -50.64 -1.76 -60.45
N ARG A 131 -51.75 -1.47 -59.77
CA ARG A 131 -52.99 -2.25 -59.80
C ARG A 131 -53.79 -1.89 -61.05
N LEU A 132 -54.13 -2.88 -61.85
CA LEU A 132 -55.07 -2.74 -62.97
C LEU A 132 -56.49 -2.63 -62.41
N HIS A 133 -57.16 -1.51 -62.68
CA HIS A 133 -58.60 -1.37 -62.47
C HIS A 133 -59.35 -1.64 -63.77
N ARG A 134 -60.47 -2.36 -63.63
CA ARG A 134 -61.38 -2.84 -64.67
C ARG A 134 -62.39 -1.76 -65.04
#